data_AF-A0AAW2T1H6-F1
#
_entry.id   AF-A0AAW2T1H6-F1
#
_cell.length_a   1.000
_cell.length_b   1.000
_cell.length_c   1.000
_cell.angle_alpha   90.00
_cell.angle_beta   90.00
_cell.angle_gamma   90.00
#
_symmetry.space_group_name_H-M   'P 1'
#
loop_
_entity.id
_entity.type
_entity.pdbx_description
1 polymer ?
#
loop_
_entity_poly.entity_id
_entity_poly.type
_entity_poly.pdbx_seq_one_letter_code
_entity_poly.pdbx_strand_id
1 'polypeptide(L)'
;MLKIGIKSDRMERQNDEVHGTVNIIGWGVLLPVGVIIARYFRKLSDDWYSLHILSQLSGFLLGTLGWGLGLSIKNAAKEQSLSTHGILGTLIFAFATLQPGDGQGCRKYCVIYHHVVGYALIVLIIANIFQGINKQSAAKRWEWVYGTLLGVLGITALLLEVLRFISI
;
A
#
# COMPACT_ATOMS: atom_id res chain seq x y z
N MET A 1 6.06 -24.85 30.93
CA MET A 1 6.03 -23.38 30.77
C MET A 1 6.94 -22.88 29.64
N LEU A 2 8.24 -23.20 29.61
CA LEU A 2 9.19 -22.66 28.62
C LEU A 2 8.83 -22.94 27.14
N LYS A 3 8.38 -24.16 26.81
CA LYS A 3 7.94 -24.53 25.44
C LYS A 3 6.69 -23.78 24.95
N ILE A 4 5.82 -23.36 25.88
CA ILE A 4 4.59 -22.62 25.56
C ILE A 4 4.94 -21.17 25.19
N GLY A 5 5.85 -20.54 25.93
CA GLY A 5 6.36 -19.19 25.63
C GLY A 5 7.02 -19.10 24.25
N ILE A 6 7.95 -20.01 23.95
CA ILE A 6 8.65 -20.04 22.64
C ILE A 6 7.67 -20.18 21.46
N LYS A 7 6.59 -20.96 21.64
CA LYS A 7 5.56 -21.12 20.60
C LYS A 7 4.76 -19.84 20.39
N SER A 8 4.40 -19.14 21.49
CA SER A 8 3.69 -17.87 21.45
C SER A 8 4.50 -16.79 20.73
N ASP A 9 5.76 -16.60 21.12
CA ASP A 9 6.65 -15.58 20.52
C ASP A 9 6.89 -15.82 19.03
N ARG A 10 6.92 -17.09 18.61
CA ARG A 10 7.04 -17.47 17.20
C ARG A 10 5.79 -17.09 16.41
N MET A 11 4.61 -17.34 16.96
CA MET A 11 3.34 -17.02 16.31
C MET A 11 3.14 -15.51 16.17
N GLU A 12 3.52 -14.73 17.17
CA GLU A 12 3.48 -13.26 17.12
C GLU A 12 4.38 -12.72 16.00
N ARG A 13 5.65 -13.14 15.97
CA ARG A 13 6.58 -12.77 14.87
C ARG A 13 6.05 -13.16 13.50
N GLN A 14 5.47 -14.35 13.37
CA GLN A 14 4.89 -14.79 12.10
C GLN A 14 3.71 -13.90 11.67
N ASN A 15 2.84 -13.51 12.59
CA ASN A 15 1.72 -12.62 12.29
C ASN A 15 2.21 -11.24 11.85
N ASP A 16 3.23 -10.69 12.51
CA ASP A 16 3.85 -9.40 12.12
C ASP A 16 4.47 -9.46 10.72
N GLU A 17 5.16 -10.56 10.41
CA GLU A 17 5.75 -10.79 9.08
C GLU A 17 4.67 -10.91 8.00
N VAL A 18 3.58 -11.65 8.27
CA VAL A 18 2.45 -11.79 7.33
C VAL A 18 1.75 -10.45 7.13
N HIS A 19 1.46 -9.71 8.21
CA HIS A 19 0.88 -8.37 8.16
C HIS A 19 1.72 -7.42 7.29
N GLY A 20 3.03 -7.35 7.55
CA GLY A 20 3.95 -6.50 6.80
C GLY A 20 4.04 -6.89 5.33
N THR A 21 4.15 -8.19 5.04
CA THR A 21 4.26 -8.70 3.67
C THR A 21 3.00 -8.40 2.85
N VAL A 22 1.82 -8.66 3.41
CA VAL A 22 0.55 -8.41 2.75
C VAL A 22 0.37 -6.92 2.45
N ASN A 23 0.75 -6.03 3.38
CA ASN A 23 0.66 -4.59 3.15
C ASN A 23 1.69 -4.05 2.15
N ILE A 24 2.90 -4.61 2.11
CA ILE A 24 3.89 -4.30 1.07
C ILE A 24 3.34 -4.67 -0.31
N ILE A 25 2.78 -5.88 -0.47
CA ILE A 25 2.23 -6.32 -1.76
C ILE A 25 0.99 -5.49 -2.13
N GLY A 26 0.02 -5.39 -1.22
CA GLY A 26 -1.26 -4.73 -1.46
C GLY A 26 -1.11 -3.24 -1.66
N TRP A 27 -0.83 -2.51 -0.57
CA TRP A 27 -0.73 -1.06 -0.61
C TRP A 27 0.58 -0.56 -1.21
N GLY A 28 1.70 -1.21 -0.88
CA GLY A 28 3.04 -0.74 -1.26
C GLY A 28 3.44 -1.01 -2.72
N VAL A 29 2.80 -1.96 -3.41
CA VAL A 29 3.17 -2.34 -4.79
C VAL A 29 1.98 -2.23 -5.75
N LEU A 30 0.86 -2.91 -5.48
CA LEU A 30 -0.26 -2.95 -6.43
C LEU A 30 -0.93 -1.57 -6.62
N LEU A 31 -1.04 -0.74 -5.58
CA LEU A 31 -1.58 0.61 -5.73
C LEU A 31 -0.67 1.51 -6.59
N PRO A 32 0.67 1.61 -6.34
CA PRO A 32 1.57 2.31 -7.25
C PRO A 32 1.56 1.78 -8.68
N VAL A 33 1.51 0.46 -8.88
CA VAL A 33 1.40 -0.16 -10.21
C VAL A 33 0.14 0.32 -10.92
N GLY A 34 -1.00 0.36 -10.23
CA GLY A 34 -2.24 0.91 -10.78
C GLY A 34 -2.08 2.38 -11.22
N VAL A 35 -1.36 3.20 -10.46
CA VAL A 35 -1.07 4.60 -10.82
C VAL A 35 -0.18 4.68 -12.08
N ILE A 36 0.85 3.85 -12.18
CA ILE A 36 1.73 3.76 -13.35
C ILE A 36 0.92 3.36 -14.60
N ILE A 37 0.06 2.35 -14.49
CA ILE A 37 -0.82 1.90 -15.58
C ILE A 37 -1.71 3.05 -16.06
N ALA A 38 -2.44 3.71 -15.16
CA ALA A 38 -3.33 4.82 -15.54
C ALA A 38 -2.59 6.00 -16.18
N ARG A 39 -1.35 6.29 -15.75
CA ARG A 39 -0.57 7.41 -16.28
C ARG A 39 -0.01 7.13 -17.67
N TYR A 40 0.56 5.95 -17.88
CA TYR A 40 1.36 5.67 -19.08
C TYR A 40 0.61 4.84 -20.12
N PHE A 41 -0.23 3.89 -19.69
CA PHE A 41 -0.87 2.96 -20.61
C PHE A 41 -2.18 3.50 -21.19
N ARG A 42 -2.71 4.61 -20.66
CA ARG A 42 -3.93 5.26 -21.15
C ARG A 42 -3.93 5.61 -22.65
N LYS A 43 -2.75 5.79 -23.24
CA LYS A 43 -2.59 6.02 -24.69
C LYS A 43 -1.97 4.85 -25.44
N LEU A 44 -1.53 3.81 -24.74
CA LEU A 44 -0.74 2.70 -25.29
C LEU A 44 -1.53 1.39 -25.40
N SER A 45 -2.65 1.27 -24.68
CA SER A 45 -3.48 0.06 -24.66
C SER A 45 -4.92 0.43 -24.38
N ASP A 46 -5.86 -0.19 -25.07
CA ASP A 46 -7.30 -0.01 -24.80
C ASP A 46 -7.73 -0.63 -23.46
N ASP A 47 -6.96 -1.61 -22.95
CA ASP A 47 -7.23 -2.33 -21.70
C ASP A 47 -6.71 -1.60 -20.44
N TRP A 48 -6.08 -0.42 -20.60
CA TRP A 48 -5.44 0.30 -19.50
C TRP A 48 -6.37 0.52 -18.29
N TYR A 49 -7.65 0.78 -18.55
CA TYR A 49 -8.63 1.07 -17.51
C TYR A 49 -8.94 -0.19 -16.70
N SER A 50 -9.16 -1.32 -17.38
CA SER A 50 -9.36 -2.62 -16.75
C SER A 50 -8.15 -3.03 -15.92
N LEU A 51 -6.94 -2.86 -16.47
CA LEU A 51 -5.69 -3.17 -15.76
C LEU A 51 -5.48 -2.26 -14.54
N HIS A 52 -5.80 -0.96 -14.67
CA HIS A 52 -5.75 -0.02 -13.55
C HIS A 52 -6.71 -0.45 -12.44
N ILE A 53 -7.98 -0.69 -12.76
CA ILE A 53 -8.99 -1.08 -11.77
C ILE A 53 -8.65 -2.42 -11.12
N LEU A 54 -8.19 -3.41 -11.90
CA LEU A 54 -7.76 -4.70 -11.37
C LEU A 54 -6.63 -4.54 -10.34
N SER A 55 -5.63 -3.71 -10.66
CA SER A 55 -4.50 -3.42 -9.77
C SER A 55 -4.96 -2.69 -8.51
N GLN A 56 -5.81 -1.66 -8.65
CA GLN A 56 -6.32 -0.86 -7.53
C GLN A 56 -7.20 -1.70 -6.58
N LEU A 57 -8.12 -2.49 -7.12
CA LEU A 57 -8.98 -3.35 -6.32
C LEU A 57 -8.19 -4.42 -5.59
N SER A 58 -7.26 -5.08 -6.29
CA SER A 58 -6.40 -6.11 -5.68
C SER A 58 -5.50 -5.52 -4.59
N GLY A 59 -4.91 -4.35 -4.84
CA GLY A 59 -4.10 -3.62 -3.87
C GLY A 59 -4.90 -3.19 -2.63
N PHE A 60 -6.10 -2.66 -2.84
CA PHE A 60 -6.98 -2.22 -1.77
C PHE A 60 -7.46 -3.39 -0.91
N LEU A 61 -7.89 -4.50 -1.52
CA LEU A 61 -8.35 -5.69 -0.80
C LEU A 61 -7.22 -6.31 0.04
N LEU A 62 -6.05 -6.55 -0.57
CA LEU A 62 -4.91 -7.12 0.15
C LEU A 62 -4.46 -6.21 1.29
N GLY A 63 -4.30 -4.90 1.06
CA GLY A 63 -3.90 -4.01 2.15
C GLY A 63 -4.98 -3.81 3.21
N THR A 64 -6.26 -3.94 2.88
CA THR A 64 -7.34 -3.97 3.89
C THR A 64 -7.24 -5.22 4.76
N LEU A 65 -6.96 -6.38 4.17
CA LEU A 65 -6.67 -7.61 4.93
C LEU A 65 -5.45 -7.45 5.82
N GLY A 66 -4.37 -6.86 5.30
CA GLY A 66 -3.18 -6.52 6.07
C GLY A 66 -3.50 -5.59 7.24
N TRP A 67 -4.20 -4.48 7.01
CA TRP A 67 -4.66 -3.57 8.06
C TRP A 67 -5.51 -4.26 9.13
N GLY A 68 -6.46 -5.11 8.73
CA GLY A 68 -7.28 -5.90 9.66
C GLY A 68 -6.45 -6.88 10.50
N LEU A 69 -5.44 -7.52 9.91
CA LEU A 69 -4.47 -8.32 10.67
C LEU A 69 -3.71 -7.46 11.69
N GLY A 70 -3.32 -6.24 11.32
CA GLY A 70 -2.65 -5.30 12.24
C GLY A 70 -3.52 -4.92 13.45
N LEU A 71 -4.82 -4.70 13.24
CA LEU A 71 -5.78 -4.49 14.34
C LEU A 71 -5.91 -5.74 15.22
N SER A 72 -5.92 -6.92 14.61
CA SER A 72 -6.03 -8.20 15.31
C SER A 72 -4.80 -8.47 16.19
N ILE A 73 -3.61 -8.19 15.67
CA ILE A 73 -2.33 -8.28 16.39
C ILE A 73 -2.35 -7.32 17.60
N LYS A 74 -2.71 -6.06 17.38
CA LYS A 74 -2.82 -5.05 18.45
C LYS A 74 -3.78 -5.49 19.56
N ASN A 75 -4.95 -6.02 19.17
CA ASN A 75 -5.95 -6.49 20.12
C ASN A 75 -5.46 -7.73 20.91
N ALA A 76 -4.78 -8.66 20.25
CA ALA A 76 -4.20 -9.84 20.90
C ALA A 76 -3.09 -9.47 21.90
N ALA A 77 -2.27 -8.46 21.58
CA ALA A 77 -1.25 -7.91 22.47
C ALA A 77 -1.82 -7.09 23.64
N LYS A 78 -3.15 -6.83 23.68
CA LYS A 78 -3.82 -5.93 24.62
C LYS A 78 -3.20 -4.53 24.65
N GLU A 79 -2.62 -4.09 23.53
CA GLU A 79 -1.97 -2.79 23.42
C GLU A 79 -3.04 -1.70 23.33
N GLN A 80 -3.19 -0.91 24.39
CA GLN A 80 -4.16 0.20 24.42
C GLN A 80 -3.60 1.49 23.81
N SER A 81 -2.29 1.63 23.67
CA SER A 81 -1.66 2.81 23.08
C SER A 81 -2.01 2.96 21.59
N LEU A 82 -2.29 4.20 21.18
CA LEU A 82 -2.42 4.57 19.78
C LEU A 82 -1.03 4.77 19.20
N SER A 83 -0.52 3.78 18.47
CA SER A 83 0.73 3.93 17.75
C SER A 83 0.53 4.77 16.49
N THR A 84 1.51 5.61 16.14
CA THR A 84 1.47 6.45 14.93
C THR A 84 1.21 5.61 13.66
N HIS A 85 1.85 4.44 13.55
CA HIS A 85 1.64 3.50 12.45
C HIS A 85 0.18 3.04 12.33
N GLY A 86 -0.47 2.73 13.47
CA GLY A 86 -1.87 2.33 13.50
C GLY A 86 -2.83 3.47 13.11
N ILE A 87 -2.54 4.70 13.57
CA ILE A 87 -3.31 5.89 13.18
C ILE A 87 -3.19 6.12 11.67
N LEU A 88 -1.96 6.17 11.14
CA LEU A 88 -1.72 6.38 9.71
C LEU A 88 -2.36 5.28 8.87
N GLY A 89 -2.22 4.01 9.26
CA GLY A 89 -2.87 2.89 8.57
C GLY A 89 -4.40 3.01 8.53
N THR A 90 -5.02 3.48 9.62
CA THR A 90 -6.47 3.71 9.69
C THR A 90 -6.91 4.88 8.81
N LEU A 91 -6.14 5.98 8.79
CA LEU A 91 -6.39 7.10 7.89
C LEU A 91 -6.26 6.69 6.42
N ILE A 92 -5.21 5.92 6.08
CA ILE A 92 -5.02 5.37 4.72
C ILE A 92 -6.23 4.55 4.32
N PHE A 93 -6.67 3.60 5.16
CA PHE A 93 -7.86 2.78 4.89
C PHE A 93 -9.11 3.63 4.67
N ALA A 94 -9.35 4.62 5.55
CA ALA A 94 -10.51 5.50 5.46
C ALA A 94 -10.50 6.32 4.16
N PHE A 95 -9.40 7.01 3.85
CA PHE A 95 -9.30 7.82 2.63
C PHE A 95 -9.31 6.98 1.35
N ALA A 96 -8.71 5.79 1.36
CA ALA A 96 -8.78 4.87 0.22
C ALA A 96 -10.22 4.37 -0.03
N THR A 97 -10.99 4.11 1.02
CA THR A 97 -12.41 3.73 0.93
C THR A 97 -13.28 4.86 0.38
N LEU A 98 -12.94 6.11 0.72
CA LEU A 98 -13.67 7.31 0.30
C LEU A 98 -13.25 7.83 -1.09
N GLN A 99 -12.32 7.16 -1.78
CA GLN A 99 -11.97 7.51 -3.15
C GLN A 99 -13.25 7.48 -4.02
N PRO A 100 -13.58 8.57 -4.72
CA PRO A 100 -14.80 8.64 -5.49
C PRO A 100 -14.73 7.68 -6.67
N GLY A 101 -15.80 6.91 -6.86
CA GLY A 101 -16.03 6.13 -8.07
C GLY A 101 -16.57 7.00 -9.22
N ASP A 102 -16.65 6.41 -10.41
CA ASP A 102 -17.15 7.04 -11.65
C ASP A 102 -18.68 7.26 -11.65
N GLY A 103 -19.22 7.86 -10.58
CA GLY A 103 -20.62 8.26 -10.47
C GLY A 103 -20.91 9.50 -11.32
N GLN A 104 -22.04 9.48 -12.04
CA GLN A 104 -22.44 10.48 -13.04
C GLN A 104 -22.60 11.93 -12.49
N GLY A 105 -22.64 12.11 -11.17
CA GLY A 105 -22.99 13.40 -10.53
C GLY A 105 -21.85 14.39 -10.27
N CYS A 106 -20.56 14.02 -10.41
CA CYS A 106 -19.47 14.86 -9.91
C CYS A 106 -18.18 14.84 -10.77
N ARG A 107 -18.30 15.20 -12.06
CA ARG A 107 -17.27 14.88 -13.07
C ARG A 107 -15.90 15.58 -12.90
N LYS A 108 -15.83 16.85 -12.46
CA LYS A 108 -14.55 17.58 -12.36
C LYS A 108 -13.93 17.50 -10.97
N TYR A 109 -14.72 17.79 -9.93
CA TYR A 109 -14.22 17.81 -8.56
C TYR A 109 -13.81 16.42 -8.06
N CYS A 110 -14.55 15.34 -8.40
CA CYS A 110 -14.12 13.99 -8.04
C CYS A 110 -12.83 13.56 -8.75
N VAL A 111 -12.60 13.97 -9.99
CA VAL A 111 -11.35 13.65 -10.70
C VAL A 111 -10.16 14.34 -10.05
N ILE A 112 -10.31 15.63 -9.71
CA ILE A 112 -9.25 16.37 -8.97
C ILE A 112 -9.02 15.73 -7.61
N TYR A 113 -10.09 15.46 -6.86
CA TYR A 113 -10.02 14.82 -5.55
C TYR A 113 -9.33 13.45 -5.65
N HIS A 114 -9.76 12.60 -6.60
CA HIS A 114 -9.21 11.26 -6.82
C HIS A 114 -7.71 11.30 -7.07
N HIS A 115 -7.24 12.23 -7.90
CA HIS A 115 -5.81 12.38 -8.17
C HIS A 115 -5.04 12.91 -6.97
N VAL A 116 -5.49 14.00 -6.35
CA VAL A 116 -4.77 14.63 -5.22
C VAL A 116 -4.71 13.68 -4.03
N VAL A 117 -5.83 13.09 -3.64
CA VAL A 117 -5.91 12.14 -2.52
C VAL A 117 -5.18 10.85 -2.88
N GLY A 118 -5.28 10.37 -4.12
CA GLY A 118 -4.55 9.19 -4.58
C GLY A 118 -3.03 9.34 -4.45
N TYR A 119 -2.46 10.46 -4.91
CA TYR A 119 -1.02 10.71 -4.75
C TYR A 119 -0.61 10.89 -3.28
N ALA A 120 -1.42 11.60 -2.49
CA ALA A 120 -1.18 11.74 -1.06
C ALA A 120 -1.19 10.38 -0.34
N LEU A 121 -2.12 9.50 -0.69
CA LEU A 121 -2.21 8.13 -0.16
C LEU A 121 -0.96 7.32 -0.47
N ILE A 122 -0.42 7.37 -1.69
CA ILE A 122 0.83 6.66 -2.02
C ILE A 122 1.99 7.10 -1.12
N VAL A 123 2.15 8.41 -0.89
CA VAL A 123 3.19 8.95 -0.01
C VAL A 123 2.98 8.48 1.43
N LEU A 124 1.75 8.56 1.94
CA LEU A 124 1.41 8.11 3.29
C LEU A 124 1.62 6.61 3.47
N ILE A 125 1.27 5.80 2.47
CA ILE A 125 1.49 4.33 2.46
C ILE A 125 2.99 4.03 2.57
N ILE A 126 3.83 4.68 1.75
CA ILE A 126 5.27 4.47 1.77
C ILE A 126 5.83 4.80 3.17
N ALA A 127 5.49 5.98 3.71
CA ALA A 127 5.93 6.38 5.04
C ALA A 127 5.44 5.40 6.13
N ASN A 128 4.18 4.96 6.03
CA ASN A 128 3.59 4.05 7.00
C ASN A 128 4.24 2.65 6.96
N ILE A 129 4.59 2.14 5.78
CA ILE A 129 5.29 0.86 5.64
C ILE A 129 6.68 0.94 6.27
N PHE A 130 7.46 2.01 6.00
CA PHE A 130 8.77 2.18 6.66
C PHE A 130 8.63 2.30 8.17
N GLN A 131 7.62 3.02 8.66
CA GLN A 131 7.35 3.10 10.09
C GLN A 131 7.01 1.73 10.71
N GLY A 132 6.28 0.87 9.99
CA GLY A 132 6.00 -0.50 10.41
C GLY A 132 7.24 -1.40 10.41
N ILE A 133 8.05 -1.32 9.36
CA ILE A 133 9.31 -2.07 9.22
C ILE A 133 10.27 -1.80 10.38
N ASN A 134 10.38 -0.54 10.83
CA ASN A 134 11.25 -0.14 11.94
C ASN A 134 10.91 -0.80 13.28
N LYS A 135 9.71 -1.40 13.41
CA LYS A 135 9.29 -2.14 14.60
C LYS A 135 9.56 -3.64 14.52
N GLN A 136 9.96 -4.17 13.36
CA GLN A 136 10.21 -5.59 13.18
C GLN A 136 11.64 -5.99 13.60
N SER A 137 11.78 -7.22 14.09
CA SER A 137 13.09 -7.79 14.49
C SER A 137 14.11 -7.86 13.35
N ALA A 138 13.66 -7.95 12.09
CA ALA A 138 14.49 -7.94 10.88
C ALA A 138 14.36 -6.64 10.07
N ALA A 139 14.18 -5.50 10.74
CA ALA A 139 13.92 -4.19 10.12
C ALA A 139 14.86 -3.91 8.92
N LYS A 140 16.18 -4.08 9.10
CA LYS A 140 17.14 -3.76 8.04
C LYS A 140 16.94 -4.56 6.76
N ARG A 141 16.58 -5.86 6.88
CA ARG A 141 16.30 -6.71 5.72
C ARG A 141 15.08 -6.19 4.96
N TRP A 142 14.01 -5.90 5.68
CA TRP A 142 12.76 -5.42 5.10
C TRP A 142 12.87 -4.01 4.53
N GLU A 143 13.66 -3.13 5.13
CA GLU A 143 14.02 -1.82 4.55
C GLU A 143 14.66 -1.97 3.17
N TRP A 144 15.65 -2.85 3.04
CA TRP A 144 16.33 -3.10 1.75
C TRP A 144 15.39 -3.72 0.72
N VAL A 145 14.58 -4.70 1.13
CA VAL A 145 13.59 -5.35 0.23
C VAL A 145 12.61 -4.31 -0.29
N TYR A 146 11.96 -3.56 0.61
CA TYR A 146 10.95 -2.59 0.21
C TYR A 146 11.57 -1.39 -0.53
N GLY A 147 12.74 -0.92 -0.11
CA GLY A 147 13.49 0.13 -0.80
C GLY A 147 13.88 -0.27 -2.23
N THR A 148 14.26 -1.54 -2.44
CA THR A 148 14.54 -2.07 -3.78
C THR A 148 13.27 -2.11 -4.64
N LEU A 149 12.14 -2.56 -4.08
CA LEU A 149 10.85 -2.56 -4.78
C LEU A 149 10.42 -1.15 -5.21
N LEU A 150 10.57 -0.16 -4.31
CA LEU A 150 10.32 1.25 -4.64
C LEU A 150 11.28 1.78 -5.71
N GLY A 151 12.56 1.40 -5.64
CA GLY A 151 13.55 1.73 -6.66
C GLY A 151 13.16 1.21 -8.04
N VAL A 152 12.72 -0.06 -8.13
CA VAL A 152 12.25 -0.66 -9.38
C VAL A 152 11.00 0.05 -9.92
N LEU A 153 10.01 0.33 -9.06
CA LEU A 153 8.82 1.08 -9.46
C LEU A 153 9.16 2.50 -9.93
N GLY A 154 10.06 3.18 -9.23
CA GLY A 154 10.55 4.52 -9.57
C GLY A 154 11.30 4.54 -10.90
N ILE A 155 12.24 3.62 -11.12
CA ILE A 155 12.96 3.48 -12.39
C ILE A 155 11.99 3.17 -13.53
N THR A 156 11.04 2.25 -13.32
CA THR A 156 10.01 1.93 -14.31
C THR A 156 9.19 3.16 -14.68
N ALA A 157 8.73 3.92 -13.68
CA ALA A 157 7.99 5.16 -13.91
C ALA A 157 8.83 6.22 -14.65
N LEU A 158 10.11 6.36 -14.31
CA LEU A 158 11.03 7.30 -14.98
C LEU A 158 11.27 6.90 -16.44
N LEU A 159 11.53 5.62 -16.71
CA LEU A 159 11.70 5.12 -18.08
C LEU A 159 10.45 5.36 -18.91
N LEU A 160 9.27 5.05 -18.39
CA LEU A 160 8.00 5.30 -19.06
C LEU A 160 7.74 6.79 -19.29
N GLU A 161 8.12 7.66 -18.35
CA GLU A 161 8.01 9.12 -18.52
C GLU A 161 8.94 9.62 -19.63
N VAL A 162 10.20 9.17 -19.67
CA VAL A 162 11.15 9.52 -20.75
C VAL A 162 10.64 9.06 -22.11
N LEU A 163 10.17 7.81 -22.22
CA LEU A 163 9.60 7.29 -23.46
C LEU A 163 8.39 8.11 -23.91
N ARG A 164 7.50 8.45 -22.97
CA ARG A 164 6.35 9.30 -23.24
C ARG A 164 6.77 10.65 -23.80
N PHE A 165 7.78 11.30 -23.23
CA PHE A 165 8.30 12.59 -23.73
C PHE A 165 8.90 12.49 -25.14
N ILE A 166 9.57 11.39 -25.48
CA ILE A 166 10.16 11.20 -26.81
C ILE A 166 9.09 10.85 -27.86
N SER A 167 8.04 10.15 -27.46
CA SER A 167 6.95 9.69 -28.35
C SER A 167 5.88 10.76 -28.66
N ILE A 168 5.98 11.94 -28.06
CA ILE A 168 5.08 13.11 -28.27
C ILE A 168 5.81 14.12 -29.15
#